data_AF-K1RXS1-F1
#
_entry.id   AF-K1RXS1-F1
#
_cell.length_a   1.000
_cell.length_b   1.000
_cell.length_c   1.000
_cell.angle_alpha   90.00
_cell.angle_beta   90.00
_cell.angle_gamma   90.00
#
_symmetry.space_group_name_H-M   'P 1'
#
loop_
_entity.id
_entity.type
_entity.pdbx_description
1 polymer ?
#
loop_
_entity_poly.entity_id
_entity_poly.type
_entity_poly.pdbx_seq_one_letter_code
_entity_poly.pdbx_strand_id
1 'polypeptide(L)' 'MFIGIDAGSTTTKLVVTDTEGALLYSLYAGNEGNPLKKCNKYAKKNYIKYFLKGVTI' A
#
# COMPACT_ATOMS: atom_id res chain seq x y z
N MET A 1 -9.04 -6.61 -5.38
CA MET A 1 -8.12 -5.62 -4.78
C MET A 1 -6.73 -5.88 -5.32
N PHE A 2 -6.03 -4.84 -5.75
CA PHE A 2 -4.66 -4.91 -6.27
C PHE A 2 -3.72 -4.07 -5.41
N ILE A 3 -2.45 -4.47 -5.34
CA ILE A 3 -1.39 -3.73 -4.65
C ILE A 3 -0.24 -3.50 -5.63
N GLY A 4 0.12 -2.24 -5.84
CA GLY A 4 1.29 -1.84 -6.61
C GLY A 4 2.39 -1.31 -5.69
N ILE A 5 3.63 -1.72 -5.93
CA ILE A 5 4.81 -1.25 -5.19
C ILE A 5 5.87 -0.83 -6.19
N ASP A 6 6.38 0.39 -6.03
CA ASP A 6 7.53 0.92 -6.77
C ASP A 6 8.60 1.35 -5.75
N ALA A 7 9.69 0.61 -5.65
CA ALA A 7 10.77 0.86 -4.70
C ALA A 7 12.04 1.28 -5.44
N GLY A 8 12.20 2.58 -5.64
CA GLY A 8 13.42 3.19 -6.15
C GLY A 8 14.48 3.42 -5.06
N SER A 9 15.68 3.79 -5.48
CA SER A 9 16.83 4.06 -4.58
C SER A 9 16.56 5.19 -3.58
N THR A 10 15.77 6.18 -3.97
CA THR A 10 15.45 7.35 -3.14
C THR A 10 14.06 7.27 -2.52
N THR A 11 13.10 6.63 -3.20
CA THR A 11 11.69 6.68 -2.81
C THR A 11 11.00 5.34 -2.97
N THR A 12 10.00 5.12 -2.13
CA THR A 12 9.09 3.99 -2.19
C THR A 12 7.68 4.51 -2.36
N LYS A 13 6.99 4.00 -3.37
CA LYS A 13 5.59 4.24 -3.63
C LYS A 13 4.82 2.93 -3.42
N LEU A 14 3.66 3.02 -2.78
CA LEU A 14 2.73 1.91 -2.64
C LEU A 14 1.33 2.42 -2.99
N VAL A 15 0.59 1.65 -3.76
CA VAL A 15 -0.81 1.92 -4.11
C VAL A 15 -1.66 0.69 -3.86
N VAL A 16 -2.89 0.90 -3.39
CA VAL A 16 -3.90 -0.14 -3.25
C VAL A 16 -5.13 0.32 -4.01
N THR A 17 -5.64 -0.53 -4.89
CA THR A 17 -6.87 -0.26 -5.63
C THR A 17 -7.90 -1.37 -5.41
N ASP A 18 -9.18 -1.06 -5.59
CA ASP A 18 -10.19 -2.10 -5.73
C ASP A 18 -10.09 -2.79 -7.11
N THR A 19 -11.05 -3.66 -7.42
CA THR A 19 -11.12 -4.37 -8.71
C THR A 19 -11.62 -3.51 -9.86
N GLU A 20 -12.27 -2.39 -9.57
CA GLU A 20 -12.78 -1.43 -10.56
C GLU A 20 -11.77 -0.32 -10.88
N GLY A 21 -10.65 -0.29 -10.15
CA GLY A 21 -9.55 0.65 -10.33
C GLY A 21 -9.61 1.86 -9.42
N ALA A 22 -10.56 1.93 -8.48
CA ALA A 22 -10.62 3.03 -7.51
C ALA A 22 -9.41 2.96 -6.57
N LEU A 23 -8.75 4.10 -6.35
CA LEU A 23 -7.63 4.21 -5.43
C LEU A 23 -8.13 4.17 -3.98
N LEU A 24 -7.83 3.09 -3.28
CA LEU A 24 -8.17 2.92 -1.87
C LEU A 24 -7.11 3.51 -0.95
N TYR A 25 -5.85 3.49 -1.36
CA TYR A 25 -4.73 4.00 -0.58
C TYR A 25 -3.50 4.29 -1.45
N SER A 26 -2.73 5.33 -1.08
CA SER A 26 -1.40 5.57 -1.62
C SER A 26 -0.40 5.99 -0.53
N LEU A 27 0.86 5.60 -0.70
CA LEU A 27 2.00 5.99 0.10
C LEU A 27 3.11 6.45 -0.84
N TYR A 28 3.74 7.57 -0.52
CA TYR A 28 4.97 8.03 -1.13
C TYR A 28 5.93 8.40 0.00
N ALA A 29 7.03 7.67 0.14
CA ALA A 29 7.97 7.87 1.24
C ALA A 29 9.43 7.78 0.76
N GLY A 30 10.33 8.48 1.45
CA GLY A 30 11.76 8.31 1.26
C GLY A 30 12.24 6.91 1.69
N ASN A 31 13.24 6.39 0.99
CA ASN A 31 13.75 5.03 1.15
C ASN A 31 14.36 4.80 2.56
N GLU A 32 15.01 5.84 3.12
CA GLU A 32 15.59 5.87 4.48
C GLU A 32 16.33 4.58 4.89
N GLY A 33 16.91 3.87 3.93
CA GLY A 33 17.65 2.62 4.13
C GLY A 33 16.82 1.34 4.29
N ASN A 34 15.47 1.37 4.33
CA ASN A 34 14.68 0.13 4.30
C ASN A 34 13.24 0.30 3.74
N PRO A 35 13.06 0.22 2.41
CA PRO A 35 11.79 0.44 1.72
C PRO A 35 10.75 -0.62 2.08
N LEU A 36 11.19 -1.88 2.10
CA LEU A 36 10.33 -3.05 2.28
C LEU A 36 9.76 -3.12 3.69
N LYS A 37 10.52 -2.75 4.73
CA LYS A 37 10.00 -2.68 6.10
C LYS A 37 8.87 -1.67 6.25
N LYS A 38 8.98 -0.50 5.60
CA LYS A 38 7.92 0.51 5.60
C LYS A 38 6.69 -0.03 4.88
N CYS A 39 6.85 -0.55 3.66
CA CYS A 39 5.74 -1.17 2.92
C CYS A 39 5.04 -2.26 3.75
N ASN A 40 5.79 -3.17 4.39
CA ASN A 40 5.21 -4.26 5.17
C ASN A 40 4.47 -3.76 6.43
N LYS A 41 5.02 -2.78 7.14
CA LYS A 41 4.37 -2.17 8.32
C LYS A 41 3.08 -1.45 7.93
N TYR A 42 3.09 -0.69 6.84
CA TYR A 42 1.92 0.07 6.38
C TYR A 42 0.87 -0.83 5.75
N ALA A 43 1.28 -1.79 4.92
CA ALA A 43 0.39 -2.79 4.36
C ALA A 43 -0.27 -3.59 5.48
N LYS A 44 0.47 -4.19 6.44
CA LYS A 44 -0.17 -4.98 7.52
C LYS A 44 -1.13 -4.18 8.38
N LYS A 45 -0.79 -2.95 8.76
CA LYS A 45 -1.64 -2.12 9.63
C LYS A 45 -2.95 -1.71 8.95
N ASN A 46 -2.92 -1.49 7.63
CA ASN A 46 -4.06 -0.96 6.89
C ASN A 46 -4.81 -2.02 6.06
N TYR A 47 -4.17 -3.14 5.73
CA TYR A 47 -4.76 -4.25 4.98
C TYR A 47 -6.00 -4.76 5.71
N ILE A 48 -5.93 -5.01 7.02
CA ILE A 48 -7.11 -5.44 7.79
C ILE A 48 -8.23 -4.40 7.73
N LYS A 49 -7.91 -3.12 7.89
CA LYS A 49 -8.90 -2.03 7.88
C LYS A 49 -9.58 -1.84 6.52
N TYR A 50 -8.84 -1.93 5.43
CA TYR A 50 -9.36 -1.73 4.07
C TYR A 50 -9.96 -3.01 3.48
N PHE A 51 -9.42 -4.18 3.81
CA PHE A 51 -10.01 -5.46 3.48
C PHE A 51 -11.39 -5.60 4.12
N LEU A 52 -11.54 -5.25 5.41
CA LEU A 52 -12.85 -5.25 6.07
C LEU A 52 -13.84 -4.18 5.55
N LYS A 53 -13.34 -3.10 4.93
CA LYS A 53 -14.21 -2.09 4.28
C LYS A 53 -14.57 -2.44 2.83
N GLY A 54 -13.75 -3.25 2.15
CA GLY A 54 -14.01 -3.75 0.80
C GLY A 54 -14.79 -5.07 0.79
N VAL A 55 -14.82 -5.79 1.92
CA VAL A 55 -15.75 -6.89 2.20
C VAL A 55 -16.98 -6.27 2.88
N THR A 56 -17.76 -5.51 2.12
CA THR A 56 -19.15 -5.24 2.48
C THR A 56 -19.91 -6.54 2.14
N ILE A 57 -20.38 -7.25 3.16
CA ILE A 57 -21.32 -8.38 3.00
C ILE A 57 -22.71 -7.78 2.75
#